data_AF-A0A956H7N0-F1
#
_entry.id   AF-A0A956H7N0-F1
#
_cell.length_a   1.000
_cell.length_b   1.000
_cell.length_c   1.000
_cell.angle_alpha   90.00
_cell.angle_beta   90.00
_cell.angle_gamma   90.00
#
_symmetry.space_group_name_H-M   'P 1'
#
loop_
_entity.id
_entity.type
_entity.pdbx_description
1 polymer ?
#
loop_
_entity_poly.entity_id
_entity_poly.type
_entity_poly.pdbx_seq_one_letter_code
_entity_poly.pdbx_strand_id
1 'polypeptide(L)'
;EIDAYFSLGSNSSTAAGRLAHTLGLTGPALSVNTACSSSLVAVHLAVQSLQRGECTRAVAGAVSLMLSPLSSVAMTKFGAMAPDGRCKAFDARANGYVRGEGGGVVLEPLSLALERGAPIFALIRGTAINNDGYSNGLTAPSGEAQEGVLARAWSVAGIPPGEVDYVDAHGLGTYLGDPIEAEAIGSVFSRGRDEQRRLVIGSVKTNLGHLEAASGMAGLIKTTLALRHGVIPPNLHFESPNPNIDFDRLRLKITSSALAWPRREGPRLAGVSSFGFGGTNAHVALSSAPGSLRIAAQPQPVSAPVEDHPLVFVFPGQGGQWVGMAQALLHREPEFRAAIEACDAALLPVMGWSVLHRLCGRAPLEAPAIIQPLIFSVQVALCRTLAAHGVHPTAVLGQSMGEVAAAHVAGHLSLPDAALVIGTRARLATERLGTTGAMAVVELGSEALQRLPPGLSIAGMSSPLRTLVAGDPDAIDAAARDWEQRGVRC
;
A
#
# COMPACT_ATOMS: atom_id res chain seq x y z
N GLU A 1 19.90 -30.00 22.95
CA GLU A 1 21.22 -29.98 22.28
C GLU A 1 21.43 -28.64 21.60
N ILE A 2 22.69 -28.19 21.51
CA ILE A 2 23.09 -27.00 20.76
C ILE A 2 23.71 -27.51 19.45
N ASP A 3 23.13 -27.15 18.30
CA ASP A 3 23.63 -27.53 16.98
C ASP A 3 24.11 -26.30 16.18
N ALA A 4 24.52 -26.52 14.92
CA ALA A 4 24.98 -25.45 14.03
C ALA A 4 23.91 -24.38 13.73
N TYR A 5 22.62 -24.70 13.85
CA TYR A 5 21.52 -23.77 13.61
C TYR A 5 21.19 -22.93 14.84
N PHE A 6 21.63 -23.32 16.03
CA PHE A 6 21.32 -22.61 17.28
C PHE A 6 21.70 -21.11 17.22
N SER A 7 22.90 -20.79 16.73
CA SER A 7 23.34 -19.40 16.56
C SER A 7 22.51 -18.63 15.53
N LEU A 8 22.08 -19.30 14.45
CA LEU A 8 21.25 -18.68 13.41
C LEU A 8 19.78 -18.52 13.83
N GLY A 9 19.29 -19.39 14.72
CA GLY A 9 17.91 -19.39 15.21
C GLY A 9 17.66 -18.43 16.38
N SER A 10 18.70 -18.07 17.14
CA SER A 10 18.57 -17.25 18.36
C SER A 10 19.18 -15.84 18.27
N ASN A 11 20.06 -15.58 17.30
CA ASN A 11 20.66 -14.25 17.17
C ASN A 11 19.63 -13.22 16.68
N SER A 12 19.55 -12.07 17.36
CA SER A 12 18.60 -11.02 16.99
C SER A 12 18.85 -10.48 15.58
N SER A 13 20.10 -10.42 15.10
CA SER A 13 20.42 -9.90 13.76
C SER A 13 19.88 -10.80 12.64
N THR A 14 19.78 -12.11 12.87
CA THR A 14 19.29 -13.04 11.86
C THR A 14 17.80 -12.95 11.67
N ALA A 15 17.03 -12.35 12.58
CA ALA A 15 15.60 -12.13 12.41
C ALA A 15 15.31 -11.24 11.18
N ALA A 16 15.94 -10.07 11.11
CA ALA A 16 15.81 -9.18 9.95
C ALA A 16 16.50 -9.75 8.70
N GLY A 17 17.70 -10.32 8.87
CA GLY A 17 18.45 -10.92 7.77
C GLY A 17 17.72 -12.11 7.10
N ARG A 18 17.00 -12.92 7.88
CA ARG A 18 16.21 -14.04 7.37
C ARG A 18 15.01 -13.56 6.56
N LEU A 19 14.31 -12.51 6.99
CA LEU A 19 13.25 -11.90 6.18
C LEU A 19 13.79 -11.38 4.85
N ALA A 20 14.92 -10.69 4.87
CA ALA A 20 15.55 -10.19 3.64
C ALA A 20 15.97 -11.33 2.71
N HIS A 21 16.64 -12.36 3.24
CA HIS A 21 17.07 -13.53 2.48
C HIS A 21 15.88 -14.29 1.86
N THR A 22 14.86 -14.62 2.65
CA THR A 22 13.71 -15.41 2.19
C THR A 22 12.85 -14.66 1.16
N LEU A 23 12.74 -13.34 1.28
CA LEU A 23 11.93 -12.51 0.37
C LEU A 23 12.75 -11.90 -0.78
N GLY A 24 14.05 -12.18 -0.87
CA GLY A 24 14.94 -11.62 -1.89
C GLY A 24 15.11 -10.10 -1.80
N LEU A 25 15.02 -9.52 -0.60
CA LEU A 25 15.13 -8.07 -0.39
C LEU A 25 16.61 -7.67 -0.27
N THR A 26 16.97 -6.57 -0.91
CA THR A 26 18.36 -6.08 -0.99
C THR A 26 18.59 -4.75 -0.27
N GLY A 27 17.55 -4.15 0.30
CA GLY A 27 17.66 -2.93 1.12
C GLY A 27 18.24 -3.19 2.52
N PRO A 28 18.39 -2.14 3.34
CA PRO A 28 18.90 -2.29 4.72
C PRO A 28 18.06 -3.27 5.54
N ALA A 29 18.74 -4.23 6.19
CA ALA A 29 18.12 -5.21 7.07
C ALA A 29 18.82 -5.16 8.44
N LEU A 30 18.12 -4.70 9.47
CA LEU A 30 18.67 -4.53 10.81
C LEU A 30 17.67 -4.91 11.90
N SER A 31 18.20 -5.32 13.04
CA SER A 31 17.45 -5.55 14.27
C SER A 31 17.85 -4.50 15.29
N VAL A 32 16.86 -3.85 15.91
CA VAL A 32 17.07 -2.82 16.93
C VAL A 32 16.54 -3.26 18.28
N ASN A 33 17.24 -2.90 19.35
CA ASN A 33 16.79 -3.14 20.71
C ASN A 33 16.94 -1.85 21.53
N THR A 34 15.81 -1.21 21.80
CA THR A 34 15.68 -0.08 22.70
C THR A 34 14.63 -0.38 23.78
N ALA A 35 14.58 -1.64 24.22
CA ALA A 35 13.55 -2.16 25.12
C ALA A 35 12.13 -1.87 24.59
N CYS A 36 11.26 -1.27 25.41
CA CYS A 36 9.85 -1.05 25.10
C CYS A 36 9.60 -0.12 23.89
N SER A 37 10.55 0.73 23.52
CA SER A 37 10.43 1.62 22.36
C SER A 37 10.88 0.99 21.04
N SER A 38 11.41 -0.24 21.05
CA SER A 38 12.05 -0.88 19.88
C SER A 38 11.22 -0.83 18.60
N SER A 39 9.92 -1.13 18.68
CA SER A 39 9.03 -1.08 17.51
C SER A 39 8.89 0.33 16.92
N LEU A 40 8.73 1.37 17.73
CA LEU A 40 8.60 2.74 17.21
C LEU A 40 9.96 3.29 16.74
N VAL A 41 11.07 2.85 17.34
CA VAL A 41 12.41 3.16 16.82
C VAL A 41 12.60 2.51 15.45
N ALA A 42 12.18 1.24 15.27
CA ALA A 42 12.21 0.59 13.95
C ALA A 42 11.35 1.34 12.93
N VAL A 43 10.16 1.81 13.32
CA VAL A 43 9.31 2.67 12.48
C VAL A 43 10.02 3.98 12.12
N HIS A 44 10.65 4.65 13.07
CA HIS A 44 11.41 5.89 12.82
C HIS A 44 12.53 5.66 11.81
N LEU A 45 13.34 4.61 11.99
CA LEU A 45 14.44 4.29 11.07
C LEU A 45 13.93 3.92 9.67
N ALA A 46 12.83 3.17 9.58
CA ALA A 46 12.18 2.87 8.30
C ALA A 46 11.71 4.15 7.60
N VAL A 47 11.05 5.07 8.31
CA VAL A 47 10.62 6.36 7.76
C VAL A 47 11.82 7.17 7.26
N GLN A 48 12.92 7.22 8.03
CA GLN A 48 14.13 7.92 7.62
C GLN A 48 14.77 7.31 6.37
N SER A 49 14.87 5.97 6.31
CA SER A 49 15.45 5.25 5.19
C SER A 49 14.64 5.49 3.90
N LEU A 50 13.31 5.49 4.01
CA LEU A 50 12.40 5.83 2.92
C LEU A 50 12.57 7.29 2.46
N GLN A 51 12.65 8.24 3.40
CA GLN A 51 12.81 9.67 3.09
C GLN A 51 14.16 9.98 2.43
N ARG A 52 15.22 9.24 2.78
CA ARG A 52 16.56 9.39 2.21
C ARG A 52 16.76 8.61 0.90
N GLY A 53 15.78 7.80 0.49
CA GLY A 53 15.89 6.97 -0.71
C GLY A 53 16.83 5.78 -0.57
N GLU A 54 17.20 5.39 0.66
CA GLU A 54 18.00 4.19 0.93
C GLU A 54 17.19 2.90 0.65
N CYS A 55 15.86 3.00 0.70
CA CYS A 55 14.95 1.95 0.26
C CYS A 55 13.69 2.53 -0.38
N THR A 56 13.04 1.74 -1.24
CA THR A 56 11.76 2.08 -1.86
C THR A 56 10.56 1.51 -1.10
N ARG A 57 10.80 0.57 -0.17
CA ARG A 57 9.82 -0.10 0.69
C ARG A 57 10.51 -0.49 1.99
N ALA A 58 9.80 -0.44 3.11
CA ALA A 58 10.37 -0.76 4.42
C ALA A 58 9.42 -1.60 5.27
N VAL A 59 9.86 -2.79 5.67
CA VAL A 59 9.14 -3.59 6.65
C VAL A 59 9.62 -3.18 8.04
N ALA A 60 8.79 -2.44 8.78
CA ALA A 60 9.04 -2.12 10.19
C ALA A 60 8.12 -2.97 11.08
N GLY A 61 8.68 -3.55 12.13
CA GLY A 61 8.00 -4.46 13.03
C GLY A 61 8.81 -4.75 14.29
N ALA A 62 8.20 -5.49 15.21
CA ALA A 62 8.89 -6.07 16.36
C ALA A 62 8.13 -7.30 16.84
N VAL A 63 8.82 -8.15 17.59
CA VAL A 63 8.29 -9.35 18.23
C VAL A 63 8.79 -9.42 19.67
N SER A 64 7.95 -9.85 20.60
CA SER A 64 8.36 -10.31 21.92
C SER A 64 7.62 -11.59 22.30
N LEU A 65 8.37 -12.59 22.78
CA LEU A 65 7.87 -13.88 23.25
C LEU A 65 8.56 -14.22 24.58
N MET A 66 7.81 -14.69 25.56
CA MET A 66 8.31 -15.10 26.87
C MET A 66 8.55 -16.61 26.88
N LEU A 67 9.66 -17.03 26.26
CA LEU A 67 10.03 -18.44 26.16
C LEU A 67 10.52 -19.05 27.50
N SER A 68 10.75 -18.22 28.52
CA SER A 68 11.19 -18.64 29.85
C SER A 68 10.60 -17.77 30.95
N PRO A 69 10.13 -18.36 32.07
CA PRO A 69 9.55 -17.61 33.18
C PRO A 69 10.58 -16.79 33.96
N LEU A 70 11.88 -17.05 33.79
CA LEU A 70 12.94 -16.39 34.56
C LEU A 70 12.92 -14.86 34.38
N SER A 71 12.60 -14.39 33.17
CA SER A 71 12.44 -12.96 32.88
C SER A 71 11.27 -12.34 33.66
N SER A 72 10.14 -13.06 33.79
CA SER A 72 9.00 -12.62 34.60
C SER A 72 9.32 -12.61 36.09
N VAL A 73 10.06 -13.62 36.57
CA VAL A 73 10.53 -13.67 37.96
C VAL A 73 11.44 -12.47 38.27
N ALA A 74 12.39 -12.17 37.38
CA ALA A 74 13.26 -11.01 37.52
C ALA A 74 12.46 -9.70 37.59
N MET A 75 11.46 -9.53 36.72
CA MET A 75 10.65 -8.32 36.70
C MET A 75 9.70 -8.19 37.90
N THR A 76 9.22 -9.32 38.44
CA THR A 76 8.48 -9.36 39.70
C THR A 76 9.36 -8.91 40.86
N LYS A 77 10.59 -9.43 40.95
CA LYS A 77 11.57 -9.03 41.97
C LYS A 77 12.01 -7.56 41.83
N PHE A 78 12.02 -7.05 40.60
CA PHE A 78 12.26 -5.63 40.31
C PHE A 78 11.09 -4.73 40.75
N GLY A 79 9.91 -5.30 41.05
CA GLY A 79 8.75 -4.55 41.55
C GLY A 79 7.94 -3.83 40.47
N ALA A 80 8.16 -4.13 39.18
CA ALA A 80 7.44 -3.45 38.10
C ALA A 80 6.11 -4.12 37.72
N MET A 81 5.89 -5.37 38.12
CA MET A 81 4.68 -6.13 37.75
C MET A 81 3.50 -5.85 38.70
N ALA A 82 2.32 -5.64 38.13
CA ALA A 82 1.08 -5.52 38.88
C ALA A 82 0.68 -6.89 39.50
N PRO A 83 0.45 -6.99 40.83
CA PRO A 83 0.07 -8.25 41.47
C PRO A 83 -1.22 -8.88 40.93
N ASP A 84 -2.14 -8.06 40.44
CA ASP A 84 -3.42 -8.47 39.86
C ASP A 84 -3.36 -8.69 38.35
N GLY A 85 -2.17 -8.62 37.75
CA GLY A 85 -1.93 -8.95 36.35
C GLY A 85 -2.65 -8.04 35.36
N ARG A 86 -2.84 -6.75 35.69
CA ARG A 86 -3.55 -5.78 34.83
C ARG A 86 -2.80 -4.46 34.73
N CYS A 87 -2.70 -3.93 33.52
CA CYS A 87 -2.25 -2.55 33.31
C CYS A 87 -3.45 -1.61 33.53
N LYS A 88 -3.41 -0.79 34.59
CA LYS A 88 -4.47 0.15 34.96
C LYS A 88 -4.05 1.59 34.64
N ALA A 89 -3.72 1.83 33.37
CA ALA A 89 -3.16 3.09 32.90
C ALA A 89 -4.03 4.29 33.35
N PHE A 90 -3.41 5.19 34.10
CA PHE A 90 -3.94 6.47 34.61
C PHE A 90 -5.08 6.36 35.65
N ASP A 91 -5.39 5.15 36.13
CA ASP A 91 -6.33 4.94 37.23
C ASP A 91 -5.63 5.13 38.59
N ALA A 92 -6.39 5.50 39.63
CA ALA A 92 -5.87 5.65 40.99
C ALA A 92 -5.22 4.37 41.55
N ARG A 93 -5.58 3.20 41.01
CA ARG A 93 -5.06 1.88 41.43
C ARG A 93 -3.89 1.39 40.59
N ALA A 94 -3.30 2.24 39.76
CA ALA A 94 -2.08 1.95 39.00
C ALA A 94 -0.96 1.44 39.92
N ASN A 95 -0.54 0.19 39.74
CA ASN A 95 0.35 -0.54 40.66
C ASN A 95 1.38 -1.42 39.93
N GLY A 96 1.66 -1.12 38.66
CA GLY A 96 2.56 -1.90 37.81
C GLY A 96 1.89 -2.33 36.51
N TYR A 97 2.57 -3.20 35.77
CA TYR A 97 2.08 -3.72 34.49
C TYR A 97 1.99 -5.24 34.46
N VAL A 98 1.28 -5.77 33.48
CA VAL A 98 1.32 -7.21 33.14
C VAL A 98 2.07 -7.40 31.83
N ARG A 99 2.93 -8.42 31.76
CA ARG A 99 3.65 -8.76 30.53
C ARG A 99 2.69 -9.40 29.53
N GLY A 100 2.86 -9.07 28.26
CA GLY A 100 2.19 -9.76 27.16
C GLY A 100 3.18 -10.12 26.07
N GLU A 101 2.72 -10.92 25.11
CA GLU A 101 3.48 -11.35 23.94
C GLU A 101 2.80 -10.88 22.66
N GLY A 102 3.57 -10.73 21.60
CA GLY A 102 2.99 -10.45 20.29
C GLY A 102 4.02 -10.01 19.26
N GLY A 103 3.52 -9.84 18.04
CA GLY A 103 4.26 -9.26 16.93
C GLY A 103 3.39 -8.30 16.11
N GLY A 104 4.01 -7.44 15.33
CA GLY A 104 3.31 -6.59 14.36
C GLY A 104 4.22 -6.19 13.19
N VAL A 105 3.66 -6.06 11.98
CA VAL A 105 4.45 -5.93 10.75
C VAL A 105 3.77 -5.10 9.64
N VAL A 106 4.65 -4.40 8.90
CA VAL A 106 4.60 -3.74 7.58
C VAL A 106 4.16 -2.28 7.57
N LEU A 107 5.09 -1.42 7.10
CA LEU A 107 4.81 -0.10 6.57
C LEU A 107 5.05 -0.14 5.05
N GLU A 108 4.40 0.74 4.30
CA GLU A 108 4.66 0.92 2.86
C GLU A 108 4.61 2.43 2.54
N PRO A 109 5.45 2.94 1.61
CA PRO A 109 5.34 4.34 1.20
C PRO A 109 3.98 4.65 0.58
N LEU A 110 3.50 5.87 0.83
CA LEU A 110 2.21 6.32 0.30
C LEU A 110 2.18 6.30 -1.24
N SER A 111 3.26 6.71 -1.91
CA SER A 111 3.35 6.70 -3.38
C SER A 111 3.09 5.29 -3.93
N LEU A 112 3.72 4.28 -3.35
CA LEU A 112 3.55 2.90 -3.76
C LEU A 112 2.18 2.33 -3.40
N ALA A 113 1.63 2.71 -2.23
CA ALA A 113 0.27 2.36 -1.87
C ALA A 113 -0.74 2.93 -2.88
N LEU A 114 -0.52 4.17 -3.35
CA LEU A 114 -1.34 4.81 -4.38
C LEU A 114 -1.17 4.14 -5.75
N GLU A 115 0.08 3.90 -6.19
CA GLU A 115 0.37 3.20 -7.45
C GLU A 115 -0.27 1.83 -7.53
N ARG A 116 -0.28 1.09 -6.42
CA ARG A 116 -0.84 -0.27 -6.34
C ARG A 116 -2.34 -0.32 -6.07
N GLY A 117 -2.96 0.83 -5.82
CA GLY A 117 -4.33 0.91 -5.36
C GLY A 117 -4.57 0.24 -3.99
N ALA A 118 -3.55 0.19 -3.13
CA ALA A 118 -3.62 -0.47 -1.84
C ALA A 118 -4.45 0.36 -0.83
N PRO A 119 -5.14 -0.30 0.12
CA PRO A 119 -5.91 0.40 1.14
C PRO A 119 -4.98 1.18 2.07
N ILE A 120 -5.18 2.50 2.18
CA ILE A 120 -4.45 3.37 3.10
C ILE A 120 -5.23 3.46 4.41
N PHE A 121 -4.66 2.89 5.48
CA PHE A 121 -5.32 2.88 6.79
C PHE A 121 -5.09 4.19 7.56
N ALA A 122 -3.85 4.69 7.56
CA ALA A 122 -3.43 5.95 8.18
C ALA A 122 -2.15 6.45 7.50
N LEU A 123 -1.77 7.71 7.77
CA LEU A 123 -0.55 8.34 7.30
C LEU A 123 0.35 8.68 8.49
N ILE A 124 1.62 8.26 8.44
CA ILE A 124 2.66 8.76 9.35
C ILE A 124 3.08 10.14 8.87
N ARG A 125 2.88 11.15 9.72
CA ARG A 125 3.17 12.55 9.42
C ARG A 125 4.51 13.01 9.98
N GLY A 126 4.92 12.44 11.11
CA GLY A 126 6.19 12.75 11.74
C GLY A 126 6.57 11.67 12.75
N THR A 127 7.86 11.49 12.96
CA THR A 127 8.39 10.59 14.00
C THR A 127 9.57 11.27 14.67
N ALA A 128 9.78 10.98 15.95
CA ALA A 128 10.96 11.42 16.69
C ALA A 128 11.39 10.36 17.69
N ILE A 129 12.70 10.35 17.96
CA ILE A 129 13.34 9.58 19.02
C ILE A 129 14.27 10.49 19.81
N ASN A 130 14.42 10.26 21.11
CA ASN A 130 15.44 10.90 21.96
C ASN A 130 15.81 9.98 23.13
N ASN A 131 16.50 10.51 24.13
CA ASN A 131 16.87 9.78 25.33
C ASN A 131 16.66 10.63 26.59
N ASP A 132 16.31 9.98 27.70
CA ASP A 132 16.13 10.60 29.01
C ASP A 132 17.42 11.23 29.56
N GLY A 133 18.59 10.77 29.11
CA GLY A 133 19.88 11.29 29.55
C GLY A 133 20.13 11.00 31.03
N TYR A 134 20.64 12.00 31.75
CA TYR A 134 20.81 11.90 33.20
C TYR A 134 19.48 12.17 33.90
N SER A 135 18.83 11.11 34.39
CA SER A 135 17.58 11.16 35.15
C SER A 135 17.78 10.63 36.58
N ASN A 136 16.70 10.53 37.38
CA ASN A 136 16.72 10.04 38.77
C ASN A 136 17.05 8.54 38.91
N GLY A 137 17.48 7.89 37.85
CA GLY A 137 17.91 6.50 37.79
C GLY A 137 17.78 5.98 36.37
N LEU A 138 18.60 5.01 35.96
CA LEU A 138 18.63 4.50 34.58
C LEU A 138 17.24 4.11 34.02
N THR A 139 16.35 3.67 34.91
CA THR A 139 15.02 3.16 34.60
C THR A 139 13.90 4.15 34.95
N ALA A 140 14.25 5.31 35.51
CA ALA A 140 13.30 6.34 35.90
C ALA A 140 13.01 7.25 34.67
N PRO A 141 11.74 7.44 34.30
CA PRO A 141 11.39 8.24 33.14
C PRO A 141 11.69 9.73 33.37
N SER A 142 11.95 10.47 32.28
CA SER A 142 12.11 11.92 32.30
C SER A 142 10.96 12.65 31.61
N GLY A 143 10.22 13.48 32.36
CA GLY A 143 9.13 14.29 31.81
C GLY A 143 9.61 15.26 30.73
N GLU A 144 10.75 15.93 30.95
CA GLU A 144 11.35 16.86 29.98
C GLU A 144 11.72 16.15 28.67
N ALA A 145 12.31 14.96 28.75
CA ALA A 145 12.64 14.19 27.56
C ALA A 145 11.38 13.71 26.82
N GLN A 146 10.33 13.31 27.54
CA GLN A 146 9.04 12.97 26.95
C GLN A 146 8.40 14.18 26.24
N GLU A 147 8.38 15.36 26.87
CA GLU A 147 7.93 16.60 26.23
C GLU A 147 8.72 16.89 24.95
N GLY A 148 10.05 16.75 25.01
CA GLY A 148 10.94 16.98 23.88
C GLY A 148 10.65 16.06 22.68
N VAL A 149 10.45 14.76 22.91
CA VAL A 149 10.16 13.81 21.81
C VAL A 149 8.78 14.03 21.22
N LEU A 150 7.78 14.33 22.06
CA LEU A 150 6.41 14.66 21.64
C LEU A 150 6.44 15.91 20.75
N ALA A 151 7.00 17.02 21.26
CA ALA A 151 7.09 18.28 20.53
C ALA A 151 7.86 18.13 19.21
N ARG A 152 8.96 17.37 19.20
CA ARG A 152 9.76 17.14 17.99
C ARG A 152 8.99 16.39 16.92
N ALA A 153 8.27 15.32 17.26
CA ALA A 153 7.50 14.55 16.29
C ALA A 153 6.42 15.38 15.60
N TRP A 154 5.72 16.23 16.34
CA TRP A 154 4.68 17.12 15.80
C TRP A 154 5.25 18.33 15.06
N SER A 155 6.41 18.84 15.48
CA SER A 155 7.18 19.82 14.71
C SER A 155 7.61 19.27 13.35
N VAL A 156 8.14 18.04 13.29
CA VAL A 156 8.47 17.35 12.03
C VAL A 156 7.23 17.15 11.16
N ALA A 157 6.08 16.86 11.77
CA ALA A 157 4.81 16.72 11.04
C ALA A 157 4.28 18.04 10.45
N GLY A 158 4.76 19.19 10.94
CA GLY A 158 4.26 20.52 10.58
C GLY A 158 2.83 20.76 11.03
N ILE A 159 2.40 20.12 12.13
CA ILE A 159 1.02 20.19 12.64
C ILE A 159 1.04 20.74 14.08
N PRO A 160 0.24 21.78 14.40
CA PRO A 160 0.13 22.31 15.75
C PRO A 160 -0.37 21.25 16.76
N PRO A 161 0.29 21.08 17.92
CA PRO A 161 -0.13 20.11 18.94
C PRO A 161 -1.56 20.31 19.47
N GLY A 162 -2.06 21.55 19.50
CA GLY A 162 -3.43 21.86 19.92
C GLY A 162 -4.53 21.23 19.06
N GLU A 163 -4.20 20.81 17.83
CA GLU A 163 -5.16 20.19 16.90
C GLU A 163 -5.36 18.68 17.17
N VAL A 164 -4.41 18.04 17.86
CA VAL A 164 -4.40 16.59 18.08
C VAL A 164 -5.60 16.15 18.91
N ASP A 165 -6.26 15.05 18.51
CA ASP A 165 -7.48 14.58 19.16
C ASP A 165 -7.23 13.44 20.14
N TYR A 166 -6.27 12.56 19.84
CA TYR A 166 -6.01 11.34 20.60
C TYR A 166 -4.52 11.03 20.73
N VAL A 167 -4.11 10.50 21.88
CA VAL A 167 -2.78 9.88 22.05
C VAL A 167 -2.95 8.49 22.64
N ASP A 168 -2.43 7.47 21.94
CA ASP A 168 -2.13 6.18 22.54
C ASP A 168 -0.80 6.31 23.30
N ALA A 169 -0.92 6.47 24.60
CA ALA A 169 0.20 6.67 25.49
C ALA A 169 1.04 5.39 25.64
N HIS A 170 2.26 5.54 26.15
CA HIS A 170 2.99 4.41 26.70
C HIS A 170 2.17 3.76 27.83
N GLY A 171 1.59 4.55 28.73
CA GLY A 171 0.48 4.18 29.63
C GLY A 171 0.64 2.81 30.25
N LEU A 172 1.68 2.67 31.07
CA LEU A 172 2.10 1.39 31.62
C LEU A 172 1.21 0.96 32.81
N GLY A 173 0.58 1.91 33.51
CA GLY A 173 -0.18 1.62 34.73
C GLY A 173 0.69 1.70 35.98
N THR A 174 1.74 2.52 35.96
CA THR A 174 2.70 2.62 37.08
C THR A 174 2.46 3.87 37.91
N TYR A 175 2.68 3.75 39.23
CA TYR A 175 2.49 4.84 40.18
C TYR A 175 3.29 6.10 39.80
N LEU A 176 4.56 5.95 39.40
CA LEU A 176 5.43 7.07 39.05
C LEU A 176 5.31 7.49 37.57
N GLY A 177 5.20 6.53 36.65
CA GLY A 177 5.26 6.80 35.22
C GLY A 177 4.01 7.48 34.67
N ASP A 178 2.82 7.09 35.15
CA ASP A 178 1.56 7.61 34.62
C ASP A 178 1.41 9.13 34.86
N PRO A 179 1.73 9.70 36.04
CA PRO A 179 1.73 11.15 36.23
C PRO A 179 2.76 11.90 35.38
N ILE A 180 3.97 11.36 35.26
CA ILE A 180 5.04 11.98 34.45
C ILE A 180 4.63 12.05 32.98
N GLU A 181 4.06 10.97 32.45
CA GLU A 181 3.60 10.91 31.07
C GLU A 181 2.38 11.83 30.84
N ALA A 182 1.42 11.85 31.75
CA ALA A 182 0.27 12.74 31.64
C ALA A 182 0.69 14.22 31.66
N GLU A 183 1.62 14.61 32.53
CA GLU A 183 2.17 15.97 32.56
C GLU A 183 2.84 16.34 31.23
N ALA A 184 3.70 15.46 30.71
CA ALA A 184 4.41 15.70 29.45
C ALA A 184 3.45 15.84 28.25
N ILE A 185 2.43 14.97 28.18
CA ILE A 185 1.37 15.06 27.18
C ILE A 185 0.61 16.39 27.34
N GLY A 186 0.15 16.71 28.56
CA GLY A 186 -0.59 17.93 28.83
C GLY A 186 0.21 19.19 28.48
N SER A 187 1.50 19.26 28.85
CA SER A 187 2.39 20.39 28.56
C SER A 187 2.52 20.67 27.06
N VAL A 188 2.60 19.62 26.23
CA VAL A 188 2.75 19.76 24.77
C VAL A 188 1.42 20.05 24.08
N PHE A 189 0.39 19.25 24.36
CA PHE A 189 -0.84 19.25 23.57
C PHE A 189 -1.91 20.23 24.05
N SER A 190 -1.76 20.84 25.23
CA SER A 190 -2.65 21.92 25.68
C SER A 190 -2.34 23.26 24.99
N ARG A 191 -1.12 23.44 24.46
CA ARG A 191 -0.68 24.67 23.79
C ARG A 191 -1.52 24.95 22.55
N GLY A 192 -2.19 26.09 22.52
CA GLY A 192 -3.07 26.50 21.43
C GLY A 192 -4.35 25.66 21.28
N ARG A 193 -4.69 24.84 22.30
CA ARG A 193 -5.94 24.06 22.31
C ARG A 193 -7.11 24.94 22.74
N ASP A 194 -8.24 24.79 22.04
CA ASP A 194 -9.53 25.37 22.43
C ASP A 194 -9.90 24.98 23.88
N GLU A 195 -10.39 25.95 24.66
CA GLU A 195 -10.80 25.77 26.05
C GLU A 195 -11.89 24.70 26.24
N GLN A 196 -12.76 24.52 25.25
CA GLN A 196 -13.82 23.52 25.32
C GLN A 196 -13.36 22.12 24.90
N ARG A 197 -12.14 21.98 24.37
CA ARG A 197 -11.60 20.71 23.88
C ARG A 197 -10.59 20.12 24.86
N ARG A 198 -10.78 18.84 25.16
CA ARG A 198 -9.80 18.00 25.86
C ARG A 198 -9.15 17.02 24.90
N LEU A 199 -7.87 16.74 25.10
CA LEU A 199 -7.18 15.66 24.41
C LEU A 199 -7.62 14.33 25.03
N VAL A 200 -8.02 13.37 24.20
CA VAL A 200 -8.32 12.01 24.67
C VAL A 200 -7.02 11.21 24.77
N ILE A 201 -6.78 10.55 25.89
CA ILE A 201 -5.64 9.65 26.06
C ILE A 201 -6.12 8.25 26.44
N GLY A 202 -5.34 7.24 26.08
CA GLY A 202 -5.56 5.86 26.49
C GLY A 202 -4.34 5.00 26.19
N SER A 203 -4.40 3.71 26.51
CA SER A 203 -3.30 2.77 26.27
C SER A 203 -3.83 1.43 25.81
N VAL A 204 -3.26 0.89 24.72
CA VAL A 204 -3.53 -0.49 24.28
C VAL A 204 -3.19 -1.54 25.34
N LYS A 205 -2.31 -1.21 26.29
CA LYS A 205 -1.82 -2.15 27.31
C LYS A 205 -2.91 -2.54 28.30
N THR A 206 -3.96 -1.74 28.42
CA THR A 206 -5.14 -2.09 29.23
C THR A 206 -5.90 -3.30 28.65
N ASN A 207 -5.72 -3.63 27.37
CA ASN A 207 -6.34 -4.78 26.71
C ASN A 207 -5.38 -5.98 26.57
N LEU A 208 -4.14 -5.71 26.17
CA LEU A 208 -3.19 -6.76 25.74
C LEU A 208 -2.02 -6.96 26.69
N GLY A 209 -1.95 -6.17 27.77
CA GLY A 209 -0.74 -6.06 28.58
C GLY A 209 0.40 -5.33 27.85
N HIS A 210 1.57 -5.34 28.48
CA HIS A 210 2.78 -4.74 27.93
C HIS A 210 3.53 -5.74 27.06
N LEU A 211 3.43 -5.60 25.73
CA LEU A 211 4.09 -6.47 24.74
C LEU A 211 5.60 -6.17 24.54
N GLU A 212 6.23 -5.53 25.53
CA GLU A 212 7.67 -5.19 25.52
C GLU A 212 8.09 -4.52 24.21
N ALA A 213 9.04 -5.08 23.45
CA ALA A 213 9.53 -4.55 22.18
C ALA A 213 8.41 -4.33 21.14
N ALA A 214 7.33 -5.12 21.17
CA ALA A 214 6.20 -5.03 20.26
C ALA A 214 5.11 -4.02 20.71
N SER A 215 5.26 -3.39 21.88
CA SER A 215 4.21 -2.53 22.47
C SER A 215 3.86 -1.31 21.62
N GLY A 216 4.89 -0.65 21.09
CA GLY A 216 4.69 0.50 20.21
C GLY A 216 3.91 0.12 18.95
N MET A 217 4.19 -1.04 18.38
CA MET A 217 3.48 -1.54 17.20
C MET A 217 2.01 -1.87 17.49
N ALA A 218 1.70 -2.45 18.66
CA ALA A 218 0.32 -2.66 19.07
C ALA A 218 -0.45 -1.34 19.20
N GLY A 219 0.17 -0.31 19.78
CA GLY A 219 -0.40 1.05 19.86
C GLY A 219 -0.60 1.67 18.48
N LEU A 220 0.35 1.46 17.56
CA LEU A 220 0.27 1.93 16.17
C LEU A 220 -0.90 1.27 15.41
N ILE A 221 -1.06 -0.04 15.55
CA ILE A 221 -2.17 -0.81 14.95
C ILE A 221 -3.52 -0.35 15.51
N LYS A 222 -3.66 -0.30 16.84
CA LYS A 222 -4.88 0.19 17.50
C LYS A 222 -5.26 1.59 17.01
N THR A 223 -4.30 2.50 16.99
CA THR A 223 -4.54 3.90 16.59
C THR A 223 -4.89 4.03 15.12
N THR A 224 -4.23 3.24 14.26
CA THR A 224 -4.54 3.16 12.83
C THR A 224 -5.96 2.66 12.59
N LEU A 225 -6.38 1.62 13.32
CA LEU A 225 -7.77 1.12 13.27
C LEU A 225 -8.75 2.16 13.80
N ALA A 226 -8.45 2.84 14.92
CA ALA A 226 -9.27 3.91 15.48
C ALA A 226 -9.50 5.06 14.49
N LEU A 227 -8.44 5.51 13.80
CA LEU A 227 -8.52 6.52 12.74
C LEU A 227 -9.40 6.06 11.57
N ARG A 228 -9.23 4.81 11.13
CA ARG A 228 -9.98 4.21 10.01
C ARG A 228 -11.48 4.14 10.32
N HIS A 229 -11.82 3.58 11.48
CA HIS A 229 -13.20 3.36 11.92
C HIS A 229 -13.85 4.64 12.49
N GLY A 230 -13.06 5.64 12.88
CA GLY A 230 -13.59 6.86 13.49
C GLY A 230 -14.18 6.61 14.88
N VAL A 231 -13.53 5.76 15.66
CA VAL A 231 -13.95 5.42 17.04
C VAL A 231 -12.69 5.33 17.90
N ILE A 232 -12.68 6.01 19.04
CA ILE A 232 -11.66 5.82 20.08
C ILE A 232 -12.17 4.71 21.02
N PRO A 233 -11.47 3.58 21.11
CA PRO A 233 -11.89 2.46 21.98
C PRO A 233 -11.76 2.82 23.47
N PRO A 234 -12.49 2.13 24.36
CA PRO A 234 -12.40 2.35 25.80
C PRO A 234 -11.00 2.00 26.34
N ASN A 235 -10.54 2.77 27.33
CA ASN A 235 -9.40 2.45 28.17
C ASN A 235 -9.89 1.59 29.33
N LEU A 236 -9.50 0.31 29.35
CA LEU A 236 -10.01 -0.63 30.36
C LEU A 236 -9.41 -0.35 31.74
N HIS A 237 -10.12 -0.85 32.76
CA HIS A 237 -9.73 -0.75 34.18
C HIS A 237 -9.62 0.67 34.75
N PHE A 238 -10.21 1.65 34.04
CA PHE A 238 -10.34 3.02 34.50
C PHE A 238 -11.68 3.21 35.24
N GLU A 239 -11.62 3.20 36.56
CA GLU A 239 -12.74 3.43 37.48
C GLU A 239 -12.67 4.79 38.15
N SER A 240 -11.49 5.21 38.60
CA SER A 240 -11.28 6.48 39.28
C SER A 240 -9.99 7.15 38.81
N PRO A 241 -10.01 8.46 38.49
CA PRO A 241 -8.83 9.16 38.00
C PRO A 241 -7.71 9.13 39.04
N ASN A 242 -6.46 8.94 38.58
CA ASN A 242 -5.30 9.01 39.45
C ASN A 242 -5.19 10.41 40.09
N PRO A 243 -5.20 10.52 41.44
CA PRO A 243 -5.20 11.82 42.14
C PRO A 243 -3.88 12.60 41.96
N ASN A 244 -2.81 11.93 41.50
CA ASN A 244 -1.54 12.58 41.19
C ASN A 244 -1.52 13.21 39.79
N ILE A 245 -2.65 13.19 39.07
CA ILE A 245 -2.79 13.74 37.73
C ILE A 245 -3.90 14.78 37.73
N ASP A 246 -3.54 16.03 37.44
CA ASP A 246 -4.50 17.12 37.28
C ASP A 246 -5.07 17.12 35.85
N PHE A 247 -6.02 16.23 35.58
CA PHE A 247 -6.64 16.06 34.26
C PHE A 247 -7.30 17.33 33.73
N ASP A 248 -7.84 18.17 34.62
CA ASP A 248 -8.52 19.40 34.24
C ASP A 248 -7.51 20.47 33.79
N ARG A 249 -6.45 20.72 34.59
CA ARG A 249 -5.36 21.64 34.20
C ARG A 249 -4.67 21.19 32.92
N LEU A 250 -4.41 19.88 32.79
CA LEU A 250 -3.71 19.31 31.64
C LEU A 250 -4.61 19.17 30.40
N ARG A 251 -5.91 19.45 30.53
CA ARG A 251 -6.93 19.30 29.46
C ARG A 251 -6.96 17.89 28.87
N LEU A 252 -6.86 16.90 29.74
CA LEU A 252 -6.85 15.49 29.38
C LEU A 252 -8.19 14.84 29.70
N LYS A 253 -8.55 13.83 28.91
CA LYS A 253 -9.74 13.01 29.13
C LYS A 253 -9.41 11.55 28.85
N ILE A 254 -9.90 10.67 29.72
CA ILE A 254 -9.90 9.22 29.51
C ILE A 254 -11.33 8.78 29.24
N THR A 255 -11.49 7.82 28.33
CA THR A 255 -12.81 7.27 28.00
C THR A 255 -12.91 5.82 28.44
N SER A 256 -13.89 5.50 29.29
CA SER A 256 -14.19 4.14 29.74
C SER A 256 -15.20 3.42 28.83
N SER A 257 -15.80 4.14 27.87
CA SER A 257 -16.65 3.60 26.81
C SER A 257 -16.08 3.96 25.43
N ALA A 258 -16.53 3.26 24.38
CA ALA A 258 -16.20 3.64 23.02
C ALA A 258 -16.72 5.07 22.73
N LEU A 259 -15.84 5.92 22.20
CA LEU A 259 -16.14 7.32 21.88
C LEU A 259 -16.15 7.50 20.36
N ALA A 260 -17.26 7.98 19.81
CA ALA A 260 -17.32 8.34 18.40
C ALA A 260 -16.33 9.47 18.10
N TRP A 261 -15.57 9.32 17.01
CA TRP A 261 -14.60 10.31 16.55
C TRP A 261 -15.11 10.90 15.24
N PRO A 262 -15.99 11.91 15.29
CA PRO A 262 -16.64 12.44 14.09
C PRO A 262 -15.63 13.06 13.12
N ARG A 263 -16.02 13.17 11.85
CA ARG A 263 -15.25 13.91 10.86
C ARG A 263 -15.35 15.41 11.16
N ARG A 264 -14.27 16.15 10.96
CA ARG A 264 -14.22 17.61 11.02
C ARG A 264 -13.68 18.15 9.70
N GLU A 265 -13.65 19.47 9.55
CA GLU A 265 -12.82 20.10 8.53
C GLU A 265 -11.34 19.79 8.85
N GLY A 266 -10.80 18.77 8.18
CA GLY A 266 -9.43 18.28 8.41
C GLY A 266 -9.34 16.80 8.77
N PRO A 267 -8.13 16.23 8.73
CA PRO A 267 -7.91 14.83 9.11
C PRO A 267 -8.04 14.65 10.62
N ARG A 268 -8.43 13.45 11.05
CA ARG A 268 -8.29 13.05 12.46
C ARG A 268 -6.80 12.89 12.76
N LEU A 269 -6.36 13.39 13.91
CA LEU A 269 -4.96 13.42 14.30
C LEU A 269 -4.72 12.62 15.57
N ALA A 270 -3.72 11.73 15.53
CA ALA A 270 -3.40 10.85 16.64
C ALA A 270 -1.88 10.75 16.89
N GLY A 271 -1.47 10.59 18.14
CA GLY A 271 -0.10 10.26 18.52
C GLY A 271 0.02 8.84 19.08
N VAL A 272 1.19 8.22 18.93
CA VAL A 272 1.54 6.95 19.61
C VAL A 272 2.90 7.09 20.27
N SER A 273 2.94 6.87 21.58
CA SER A 273 4.16 6.96 22.39
C SER A 273 4.66 5.59 22.84
N SER A 274 5.98 5.42 22.90
CA SER A 274 6.60 4.32 23.62
C SER A 274 7.94 4.73 24.23
N PHE A 275 8.08 4.53 25.52
CA PHE A 275 9.25 4.93 26.31
C PHE A 275 10.00 3.69 26.78
N GLY A 276 11.25 3.58 26.35
CA GLY A 276 12.09 2.42 26.64
C GLY A 276 12.61 2.46 28.06
N PHE A 277 12.64 1.30 28.71
CA PHE A 277 13.15 1.15 30.08
C PHE A 277 14.63 1.60 30.26
N GLY A 278 15.41 1.66 29.18
CA GLY A 278 16.76 2.22 29.17
C GLY A 278 16.84 3.71 28.80
N GLY A 279 15.71 4.44 28.83
CA GLY A 279 15.62 5.88 28.60
C GLY A 279 15.38 6.31 27.15
N THR A 280 15.43 5.41 26.15
CA THR A 280 15.18 5.79 24.75
C THR A 280 13.69 5.93 24.48
N ASN A 281 13.25 7.14 24.13
CA ASN A 281 11.85 7.46 23.87
C ASN A 281 11.57 7.52 22.37
N ALA A 282 10.33 7.20 21.99
CA ALA A 282 9.86 7.34 20.62
C ALA A 282 8.41 7.84 20.58
N HIS A 283 8.11 8.71 19.63
CA HIS A 283 6.75 9.16 19.34
C HIS A 283 6.47 9.19 17.83
N VAL A 284 5.27 8.80 17.44
CA VAL A 284 4.79 8.79 16.05
C VAL A 284 3.52 9.62 15.95
N ALA A 285 3.54 10.63 15.07
CA ALA A 285 2.37 11.43 14.71
C ALA A 285 1.67 10.84 13.49
N LEU A 286 0.37 10.58 13.63
CA LEU A 286 -0.49 9.97 12.63
C LEU A 286 -1.63 10.90 12.21
N SER A 287 -2.10 10.72 10.97
CA SER A 287 -3.34 11.31 10.49
C SER A 287 -4.20 10.30 9.74
N SER A 288 -5.52 10.46 9.75
CA SER A 288 -6.41 9.69 8.87
C SER A 288 -6.13 10.01 7.39
N ALA A 289 -6.21 9.01 6.51
CA ALA A 289 -6.12 9.26 5.07
C ALA A 289 -7.26 10.19 4.59
N PRO A 290 -6.97 11.14 3.67
CA PRO A 290 -7.99 11.97 3.01
C PRO A 290 -9.11 11.11 2.42
N GLY A 291 -10.35 11.61 2.45
CA GLY A 291 -11.53 10.88 1.95
C GLY A 291 -11.39 10.43 0.49
N SER A 292 -10.70 11.21 -0.34
CA SER A 292 -10.39 10.92 -1.75
C SER A 292 -9.34 9.82 -1.96
N LEU A 293 -8.52 9.52 -0.94
CA LEU A 293 -7.49 8.46 -0.97
C LEU A 293 -7.97 7.15 -0.33
N ARG A 294 -9.22 7.10 0.15
CA ARG A 294 -9.87 5.85 0.50
C ARG A 294 -10.28 5.15 -0.79
N ILE A 295 -9.39 4.34 -1.36
CA ILE A 295 -9.78 3.41 -2.41
C ILE A 295 -10.87 2.49 -1.85
N ALA A 296 -11.92 2.34 -2.65
CA ALA A 296 -13.11 1.56 -2.34
C ALA A 296 -12.72 0.22 -1.71
N ALA A 297 -13.51 -0.22 -0.72
CA ALA A 297 -13.51 -1.61 -0.30
C ALA A 297 -13.53 -2.50 -1.57
N GLN A 298 -12.85 -3.66 -1.51
CA GLN A 298 -12.96 -4.67 -2.56
C GLN A 298 -14.42 -4.72 -3.04
N PRO A 299 -14.71 -4.57 -4.34
CA PRO A 299 -16.08 -4.65 -4.80
C PRO A 299 -16.64 -5.97 -4.30
N GLN A 300 -17.64 -5.90 -3.42
CA GLN A 300 -18.41 -7.07 -3.06
C GLN A 300 -18.95 -7.61 -4.39
N PRO A 301 -18.75 -8.90 -4.70
CA PRO A 301 -19.30 -9.46 -5.93
C PRO A 301 -20.79 -9.18 -5.93
N VAL A 302 -21.23 -8.41 -6.92
CA VAL A 302 -22.64 -8.08 -7.09
C VAL A 302 -23.32 -9.39 -7.45
N SER A 303 -24.14 -9.93 -6.56
CA SER A 303 -24.95 -11.12 -6.83
C SER A 303 -26.14 -10.71 -7.70
N ALA A 304 -25.87 -10.35 -8.95
CA ALA A 304 -26.88 -10.42 -9.99
C ALA A 304 -27.10 -11.90 -10.33
N PRO A 305 -28.35 -12.34 -10.60
CA PRO A 305 -28.58 -13.67 -11.14
C PRO A 305 -27.80 -13.80 -12.45
N VAL A 306 -26.89 -14.77 -12.50
CA VAL A 306 -26.14 -15.10 -13.72
C VAL A 306 -27.10 -15.82 -14.65
N GLU A 307 -27.66 -15.10 -15.60
CA GLU A 307 -28.26 -15.73 -16.77
C GLU A 307 -27.13 -16.40 -17.58
N ASP A 308 -27.37 -17.65 -18.00
CA ASP A 308 -26.41 -18.47 -18.74
C ASP A 308 -26.31 -17.98 -20.19
N HIS A 309 -25.59 -16.88 -20.39
CA HIS A 309 -25.37 -16.28 -21.69
C HIS A 309 -24.10 -16.85 -22.35
N PRO A 310 -24.12 -17.14 -23.67
CA PRO A 310 -22.92 -17.58 -24.37
C PRO A 310 -21.83 -16.50 -24.29
N LEU A 311 -20.65 -16.90 -23.81
CA LEU A 311 -19.52 -16.01 -23.58
C LEU A 311 -18.74 -15.80 -24.87
N VAL A 312 -18.51 -14.54 -25.25
CA VAL A 312 -17.70 -14.20 -26.44
C VAL A 312 -16.45 -13.44 -26.03
N PHE A 313 -15.28 -13.92 -26.44
CA PHE A 313 -14.03 -13.16 -26.29
C PHE A 313 -13.79 -12.30 -27.53
N VAL A 314 -13.57 -11.01 -27.31
CA VAL A 314 -13.30 -10.04 -28.38
C VAL A 314 -11.84 -9.59 -28.31
N PHE A 315 -11.13 -9.73 -29.42
CA PHE A 315 -9.71 -9.44 -29.58
C PHE A 315 -9.55 -8.15 -30.40
N PRO A 316 -9.33 -6.99 -29.76
CA PRO A 316 -9.23 -5.73 -30.47
C PRO A 316 -7.96 -5.65 -31.34
N GLY A 317 -7.97 -4.70 -32.27
CA GLY A 317 -6.84 -4.38 -33.13
C GLY A 317 -5.74 -3.56 -32.43
N GLN A 318 -4.96 -2.83 -33.23
CA GLN A 318 -3.95 -1.89 -32.74
C GLN A 318 -4.63 -0.67 -32.10
N GLY A 319 -4.06 -0.15 -31.00
CA GLY A 319 -4.55 1.05 -30.29
C GLY A 319 -4.70 0.85 -28.77
N GLY A 320 -4.82 -0.39 -28.30
CA GLY A 320 -4.94 -0.72 -26.87
C GLY A 320 -3.62 -0.77 -26.09
N GLN A 321 -2.48 -0.53 -26.75
CA GLN A 321 -1.16 -0.58 -26.13
C GLN A 321 -0.88 0.62 -25.24
N TRP A 322 -0.12 0.41 -24.17
CA TRP A 322 0.42 1.47 -23.31
C TRP A 322 1.71 1.01 -22.63
N VAL A 323 2.59 1.95 -22.28
CA VAL A 323 3.86 1.65 -21.62
C VAL A 323 3.60 1.13 -20.20
N GLY A 324 4.07 -0.09 -19.91
CA GLY A 324 3.84 -0.76 -18.64
C GLY A 324 2.66 -1.74 -18.64
N MET A 325 2.01 -1.95 -19.79
CA MET A 325 0.99 -3.00 -19.92
C MET A 325 1.54 -4.37 -19.52
N ALA A 326 0.67 -5.23 -18.98
CA ALA A 326 0.97 -6.58 -18.52
C ALA A 326 1.94 -6.72 -17.33
N GLN A 327 2.63 -5.67 -16.88
CA GLN A 327 3.65 -5.77 -15.81
C GLN A 327 3.11 -6.35 -14.51
N ALA A 328 1.94 -5.90 -14.05
CA ALA A 328 1.35 -6.41 -12.83
C ALA A 328 1.01 -7.91 -12.92
N LEU A 329 0.47 -8.34 -14.06
CA LEU A 329 0.08 -9.74 -14.29
C LEU A 329 1.30 -10.64 -14.45
N LEU A 330 2.36 -10.19 -15.13
CA LEU A 330 3.64 -10.88 -15.20
C LEU A 330 4.23 -11.22 -13.82
N HIS A 331 3.95 -10.39 -12.80
CA HIS A 331 4.46 -10.61 -11.44
C HIS A 331 3.51 -11.45 -10.56
N ARG A 332 2.21 -11.42 -10.83
CA ARG A 332 1.20 -11.96 -9.91
C ARG A 332 0.52 -13.23 -10.41
N GLU A 333 0.44 -13.42 -11.72
CA GLU A 333 -0.31 -14.51 -12.35
C GLU A 333 0.64 -15.49 -13.05
N PRO A 334 0.92 -16.68 -12.48
CA PRO A 334 1.84 -17.64 -13.06
C PRO A 334 1.45 -18.08 -14.48
N GLU A 335 0.16 -18.31 -14.73
CA GLU A 335 -0.37 -18.72 -16.04
C GLU A 335 -0.22 -17.62 -17.10
N PHE A 336 -0.40 -16.36 -16.69
CA PHE A 336 -0.13 -15.22 -17.55
C PHE A 336 1.35 -15.16 -17.93
N ARG A 337 2.25 -15.30 -16.96
CA ARG A 337 3.70 -15.31 -17.20
C ARG A 337 4.10 -16.43 -18.15
N ALA A 338 3.66 -17.66 -17.88
CA ALA A 338 3.98 -18.82 -18.72
C ALA A 338 3.48 -18.63 -20.17
N ALA A 339 2.32 -18.00 -20.35
CA ALA A 339 1.81 -17.65 -21.67
C ALA A 339 2.69 -16.63 -22.42
N ILE A 340 3.14 -15.57 -21.73
CA ILE A 340 4.04 -14.57 -22.31
C ILE A 340 5.39 -15.20 -22.66
N GLU A 341 5.96 -16.03 -21.79
CA GLU A 341 7.21 -16.74 -22.07
C GLU A 341 7.09 -17.67 -23.29
N ALA A 342 5.95 -18.36 -23.45
CA ALA A 342 5.67 -19.16 -24.64
C ALA A 342 5.55 -18.30 -25.92
N CYS A 343 4.87 -17.15 -25.84
CA CYS A 343 4.77 -16.21 -26.95
C CYS A 343 6.14 -15.62 -27.31
N ASP A 344 6.95 -15.27 -26.31
CA ASP A 344 8.31 -14.76 -26.47
C ASP A 344 9.18 -15.77 -27.22
N ALA A 345 9.17 -17.04 -26.79
CA ALA A 345 9.91 -18.11 -27.45
C ALA A 345 9.48 -18.32 -28.91
N ALA A 346 8.18 -18.19 -29.21
CA ALA A 346 7.66 -18.34 -30.57
C ALA A 346 7.95 -17.14 -31.48
N LEU A 347 7.96 -15.92 -30.92
CA LEU A 347 8.17 -14.68 -31.67
C LEU A 347 9.64 -14.30 -31.83
N LEU A 348 10.51 -14.72 -30.91
CA LEU A 348 11.93 -14.36 -30.92
C LEU A 348 12.64 -14.71 -32.25
N PRO A 349 12.44 -15.89 -32.87
CA PRO A 349 13.06 -16.21 -34.16
C PRO A 349 12.54 -15.36 -35.33
N VAL A 350 11.30 -14.86 -35.25
CA VAL A 350 10.64 -14.07 -36.31
C VAL A 350 11.01 -12.60 -36.19
N MET A 351 11.07 -12.10 -34.96
CA MET A 351 11.24 -10.68 -34.68
C MET A 351 12.70 -10.28 -34.43
N GLY A 352 13.54 -11.21 -33.98
CA GLY A 352 14.92 -10.93 -33.58
C GLY A 352 15.06 -10.18 -32.26
N TRP A 353 13.97 -10.00 -31.51
CA TRP A 353 13.94 -9.36 -30.20
C TRP A 353 12.89 -9.99 -29.27
N SER A 354 13.08 -9.83 -27.96
CA SER A 354 12.22 -10.44 -26.93
C SER A 354 11.03 -9.55 -26.57
N VAL A 355 9.83 -10.10 -26.73
CA VAL A 355 8.55 -9.57 -26.25
C VAL A 355 8.56 -9.40 -24.74
N LEU A 356 9.01 -10.41 -23.99
CA LEU A 356 9.08 -10.35 -22.54
C LEU A 356 9.96 -9.19 -22.07
N HIS A 357 11.16 -9.07 -22.65
CA HIS A 357 12.06 -7.97 -22.35
C HIS A 357 11.42 -6.61 -22.70
N ARG A 358 10.72 -6.53 -23.84
CA ARG A 358 10.06 -5.28 -24.26
C ARG A 358 8.91 -4.88 -23.33
N LEU A 359 8.12 -5.83 -22.81
CA LEU A 359 7.05 -5.57 -21.82
C LEU A 359 7.61 -5.10 -20.47
N CYS A 360 8.77 -5.60 -20.07
CA CYS A 360 9.47 -5.17 -18.86
C CYS A 360 10.16 -3.80 -19.01
N GLY A 361 10.36 -3.33 -20.24
CA GLY A 361 10.98 -2.04 -20.54
C GLY A 361 10.03 -0.84 -20.43
N ARG A 362 10.60 0.37 -20.55
CA ARG A 362 9.85 1.65 -20.57
C ARG A 362 9.98 2.43 -21.88
N ALA A 363 10.52 1.81 -22.91
CA ALA A 363 10.73 2.46 -24.18
C ALA A 363 9.38 2.72 -24.91
N PRO A 364 9.25 3.81 -25.67
CA PRO A 364 8.02 4.14 -26.41
C PRO A 364 7.53 3.02 -27.32
N LEU A 365 6.21 2.91 -27.48
CA LEU A 365 5.55 1.89 -28.30
C LEU A 365 4.90 2.55 -29.52
N GLU A 366 5.68 2.76 -30.58
CA GLU A 366 5.26 3.58 -31.72
C GLU A 366 5.18 2.80 -33.05
N ALA A 367 6.07 1.84 -33.27
CA ALA A 367 6.13 1.10 -34.52
C ALA A 367 5.18 -0.13 -34.52
N PRO A 368 4.44 -0.41 -35.62
CA PRO A 368 3.64 -1.63 -35.76
C PRO A 368 4.41 -2.93 -35.48
N ALA A 369 5.65 -3.01 -35.98
CA ALA A 369 6.60 -4.09 -35.71
C ALA A 369 6.80 -4.38 -34.22
N ILE A 370 6.65 -3.38 -33.34
CA ILE A 370 6.74 -3.55 -31.88
C ILE A 370 5.35 -3.78 -31.29
N ILE A 371 4.37 -2.97 -31.67
CA ILE A 371 3.06 -2.95 -31.03
C ILE A 371 2.28 -4.26 -31.25
N GLN A 372 2.21 -4.75 -32.48
CA GLN A 372 1.33 -5.88 -32.82
C GLN A 372 1.76 -7.20 -32.12
N PRO A 373 3.06 -7.58 -32.10
CA PRO A 373 3.47 -8.79 -31.37
C PRO A 373 3.23 -8.69 -29.86
N LEU A 374 3.36 -7.48 -29.28
CA LEU A 374 3.08 -7.27 -27.86
C LEU A 374 1.59 -7.41 -27.55
N ILE A 375 0.71 -6.76 -28.32
CA ILE A 375 -0.75 -6.87 -28.14
C ILE A 375 -1.19 -8.33 -28.28
N PHE A 376 -0.72 -9.03 -29.32
CA PHE A 376 -1.01 -10.45 -29.52
C PHE A 376 -0.61 -11.29 -28.29
N SER A 377 0.61 -11.11 -27.80
CA SER A 377 1.12 -11.87 -26.66
C SER A 377 0.29 -11.62 -25.39
N VAL A 378 -0.07 -10.37 -25.13
CA VAL A 378 -0.92 -9.99 -23.99
C VAL A 378 -2.33 -10.57 -24.14
N GLN A 379 -2.92 -10.53 -25.32
CA GLN A 379 -4.24 -11.12 -25.60
C GLN A 379 -4.26 -12.63 -25.34
N VAL A 380 -3.26 -13.37 -25.86
CA VAL A 380 -3.12 -14.81 -25.63
C VAL A 380 -2.93 -15.11 -24.14
N ALA A 381 -2.12 -14.31 -23.44
CA ALA A 381 -1.86 -14.49 -22.02
C ALA A 381 -3.10 -14.23 -21.14
N LEU A 382 -3.89 -13.20 -21.44
CA LEU A 382 -5.16 -12.95 -20.75
C LEU A 382 -6.14 -14.12 -20.92
N CYS A 383 -6.26 -14.67 -22.13
CA CYS A 383 -7.13 -15.82 -22.37
C CYS A 383 -6.66 -17.07 -21.59
N ARG A 384 -5.34 -17.31 -21.50
CA ARG A 384 -4.81 -18.38 -20.67
C ARG A 384 -5.10 -18.19 -19.18
N THR A 385 -4.99 -16.96 -18.67
CA THR A 385 -5.35 -16.64 -17.28
C THR A 385 -6.85 -16.90 -17.03
N LEU A 386 -7.72 -16.44 -17.93
CA LEU A 386 -9.17 -16.68 -17.81
C LEU A 386 -9.52 -18.18 -17.83
N ALA A 387 -8.90 -18.94 -18.73
CA ALA A 387 -9.08 -20.39 -18.81
C ALA A 387 -8.64 -21.10 -17.52
N ALA A 388 -7.55 -20.66 -16.89
CA ALA A 388 -7.09 -21.20 -15.61
C ALA A 388 -8.09 -20.95 -14.45
N HIS A 389 -8.95 -19.94 -14.59
CA HIS A 389 -10.06 -19.64 -13.68
C HIS A 389 -11.39 -20.26 -14.13
N GLY A 390 -11.38 -21.18 -15.11
CA GLY A 390 -12.57 -21.87 -15.61
C GLY A 390 -13.45 -21.05 -16.54
N VAL A 391 -12.97 -19.90 -17.02
CA VAL A 391 -13.70 -19.04 -17.96
C VAL A 391 -13.31 -19.38 -19.39
N HIS A 392 -14.23 -19.99 -20.14
CA HIS A 392 -14.02 -20.43 -21.51
C HIS A 392 -15.02 -19.76 -22.46
N PRO A 393 -14.57 -19.19 -23.60
CA PRO A 393 -15.47 -18.60 -24.57
C PRO A 393 -16.23 -19.66 -25.36
N THR A 394 -17.49 -19.39 -25.68
CA THR A 394 -18.29 -20.13 -26.66
C THR A 394 -17.99 -19.68 -28.08
N ALA A 395 -17.57 -18.41 -28.26
CA ALA A 395 -17.13 -17.87 -29.54
C ALA A 395 -16.02 -16.83 -29.35
N VAL A 396 -15.27 -16.58 -30.43
CA VAL A 396 -14.24 -15.53 -30.47
C VAL A 396 -14.48 -14.60 -31.65
N LEU A 397 -14.13 -13.33 -31.49
CA LEU A 397 -14.16 -12.32 -32.55
C LEU A 397 -12.87 -11.52 -32.53
N GLY A 398 -12.19 -11.37 -33.66
CA GLY A 398 -11.01 -10.54 -33.77
C GLY A 398 -11.25 -9.33 -34.67
N GLN A 399 -10.59 -8.21 -34.36
CA GLN A 399 -10.55 -7.05 -35.23
C GLN A 399 -9.16 -6.94 -35.87
N SER A 400 -9.08 -7.13 -37.19
CA SER A 400 -7.84 -6.96 -37.96
C SER A 400 -6.69 -7.80 -37.37
N MET A 401 -5.68 -7.19 -36.75
CA MET A 401 -4.57 -7.91 -36.11
C MET A 401 -5.02 -8.87 -34.99
N GLY A 402 -6.13 -8.53 -34.31
CA GLY A 402 -6.68 -9.33 -33.22
C GLY A 402 -7.25 -10.67 -33.68
N GLU A 403 -7.55 -10.84 -34.97
CA GLU A 403 -7.98 -12.13 -35.51
C GLU A 403 -6.90 -13.21 -35.37
N VAL A 404 -5.62 -12.84 -35.33
CA VAL A 404 -4.53 -13.81 -35.14
C VAL A 404 -4.59 -14.42 -33.74
N ALA A 405 -4.85 -13.61 -32.71
CA ALA A 405 -5.05 -14.08 -31.34
C ALA A 405 -6.36 -14.87 -31.22
N ALA A 406 -7.44 -14.40 -31.85
CA ALA A 406 -8.72 -15.11 -31.87
C ALA A 406 -8.59 -16.51 -32.50
N ALA A 407 -7.95 -16.62 -33.68
CA ALA A 407 -7.73 -17.88 -34.37
C ALA A 407 -6.84 -18.84 -33.56
N HIS A 408 -5.84 -18.32 -32.84
CA HIS A 408 -5.05 -19.12 -31.91
C HIS A 408 -5.89 -19.65 -30.74
N VAL A 409 -6.67 -18.78 -30.09
CA VAL A 409 -7.52 -19.15 -28.94
C VAL A 409 -8.63 -20.13 -29.34
N ALA A 410 -9.15 -20.03 -30.56
CA ALA A 410 -10.09 -21.01 -31.13
C ALA A 410 -9.44 -22.34 -31.54
N GLY A 411 -8.11 -22.46 -31.48
CA GLY A 411 -7.38 -23.67 -31.86
C GLY A 411 -7.17 -23.85 -33.36
N HIS A 412 -7.44 -22.85 -34.19
CA HIS A 412 -7.21 -22.90 -35.63
C HIS A 412 -5.76 -22.57 -36.04
N LEU A 413 -5.03 -21.86 -35.18
CA LEU A 413 -3.59 -21.62 -35.35
C LEU A 413 -2.83 -22.15 -34.14
N SER A 414 -1.75 -22.90 -34.39
CA SER A 414 -0.76 -23.19 -33.37
C SER A 414 -0.08 -21.89 -32.91
N LEU A 415 0.47 -21.87 -31.69
CA LEU A 415 1.18 -20.67 -31.21
C LEU A 415 2.36 -20.28 -32.13
N PRO A 416 3.20 -21.22 -32.63
CA PRO A 416 4.24 -20.90 -33.62
C PRO A 416 3.69 -20.31 -34.93
N ASP A 417 2.59 -20.84 -35.48
CA ASP A 417 2.01 -20.31 -36.71
C ASP A 417 1.41 -18.92 -36.50
N ALA A 418 0.70 -18.72 -35.38
CA ALA A 418 0.17 -17.42 -35.01
C ALA A 418 1.29 -16.38 -34.82
N ALA A 419 2.39 -16.77 -34.17
CA ALA A 419 3.58 -15.94 -34.02
C ALA A 419 4.22 -15.57 -35.37
N LEU A 420 4.31 -16.52 -36.30
CA LEU A 420 4.81 -16.28 -37.65
C LEU A 420 3.92 -15.28 -38.40
N VAL A 421 2.60 -15.45 -38.34
CA VAL A 421 1.63 -14.56 -39.00
C VAL A 421 1.72 -13.15 -38.43
N ILE A 422 1.59 -12.99 -37.10
CA ILE A 422 1.59 -11.65 -36.50
C ILE A 422 2.95 -10.97 -36.62
N GLY A 423 4.05 -11.71 -36.44
CA GLY A 423 5.40 -11.16 -36.54
C GLY A 423 5.72 -10.71 -37.97
N THR A 424 5.42 -11.55 -38.97
CA THR A 424 5.63 -11.19 -40.38
C THR A 424 4.77 -10.01 -40.79
N ARG A 425 3.49 -10.00 -40.41
CA ARG A 425 2.56 -8.89 -40.68
C ARG A 425 3.06 -7.58 -40.07
N ALA A 426 3.49 -7.61 -38.81
CA ALA A 426 3.97 -6.44 -38.09
C ALA A 426 5.24 -5.87 -38.73
N ARG A 427 6.18 -6.74 -39.13
CA ARG A 427 7.41 -6.37 -39.82
C ARG A 427 7.11 -5.71 -41.18
N LEU A 428 6.27 -6.35 -42.01
CA LEU A 428 5.88 -5.82 -43.32
C LEU A 428 5.13 -4.48 -43.19
N ALA A 429 4.26 -4.33 -42.19
CA ALA A 429 3.55 -3.07 -41.95
C ALA A 429 4.54 -1.92 -41.68
N THR A 430 5.56 -2.14 -40.85
CA THR A 430 6.59 -1.13 -40.62
C THR A 430 7.47 -0.89 -41.86
N GLU A 431 7.96 -1.96 -42.51
CA GLU A 431 8.91 -1.86 -43.63
C GLU A 431 8.30 -1.25 -44.91
N ARG A 432 7.00 -1.51 -45.16
CA ARG A 432 6.35 -1.18 -46.45
C ARG A 432 5.29 -0.09 -46.35
N LEU A 433 4.69 0.12 -45.18
CA LEU A 433 3.52 1.00 -45.01
C LEU A 433 3.75 2.19 -44.07
N GLY A 434 4.85 2.21 -43.30
CA GLY A 434 5.05 3.16 -42.20
C GLY A 434 5.04 4.65 -42.57
N THR A 435 5.22 5.00 -43.85
CA THR A 435 5.20 6.40 -44.34
C THR A 435 4.32 6.60 -45.58
N THR A 436 3.60 5.57 -46.03
CA THR A 436 2.90 5.57 -47.33
C THR A 436 1.38 5.47 -47.22
N GLY A 437 0.84 5.36 -46.01
CA GLY A 437 -0.60 5.33 -45.77
C GLY A 437 -0.96 5.88 -44.40
N ALA A 438 -2.17 6.44 -44.31
CA ALA A 438 -2.75 6.96 -43.09
C ALA A 438 -4.13 6.33 -42.82
N MET A 439 -4.58 6.42 -41.58
CA MET A 439 -5.90 5.95 -41.16
C MET A 439 -6.55 7.00 -40.26
N ALA A 440 -7.87 7.17 -40.38
CA ALA A 440 -8.66 8.09 -39.56
C ALA A 440 -9.99 7.44 -39.14
N VAL A 441 -10.51 7.84 -37.96
CA VAL A 441 -11.78 7.35 -37.43
C VAL A 441 -12.81 8.46 -37.53
N VAL A 442 -13.72 8.35 -38.47
CA VAL A 442 -14.76 9.36 -38.70
C VAL A 442 -16.06 8.96 -37.98
N GLU A 443 -16.71 9.93 -37.33
CA GLU A 443 -18.03 9.77 -36.71
C GLU A 443 -19.18 9.79 -37.73
N LEU A 444 -19.07 8.90 -38.73
CA LEU A 444 -20.09 8.62 -39.72
C LEU A 444 -20.27 7.12 -39.88
N GLY A 445 -21.50 6.70 -40.16
CA GLY A 445 -21.81 5.34 -40.60
C GLY A 445 -21.30 5.08 -42.02
N SER A 446 -21.04 3.82 -42.37
CA SER A 446 -20.48 3.43 -43.67
C SER A 446 -21.36 3.83 -44.86
N GLU A 447 -22.69 3.90 -44.67
CA GLU A 447 -23.63 4.35 -45.70
C GLU A 447 -23.38 5.81 -46.13
N ALA A 448 -23.01 6.68 -45.19
CA ALA A 448 -22.68 8.08 -45.47
C ALA A 448 -21.32 8.23 -46.18
N LEU A 449 -20.52 7.16 -46.23
CA LEU A 449 -19.18 7.12 -46.80
C LEU A 449 -19.10 6.29 -48.08
N GLN A 450 -20.23 5.96 -48.72
CA GLN A 450 -20.26 5.15 -49.95
C GLN A 450 -19.50 5.79 -51.13
N ARG A 451 -19.26 7.11 -51.11
CA ARG A 451 -18.47 7.83 -52.11
C ARG A 451 -17.23 8.46 -51.46
N LEU A 452 -16.27 7.62 -51.09
CA LEU A 452 -14.97 8.10 -50.66
C LEU A 452 -14.21 8.76 -51.83
N PRO A 453 -13.41 9.81 -51.56
CA PRO A 453 -12.44 10.33 -52.52
C PRO A 453 -11.53 9.23 -53.09
N PRO A 454 -11.06 9.37 -54.35
CA PRO A 454 -10.07 8.45 -54.91
C PRO A 454 -8.84 8.33 -54.00
N GLY A 455 -8.36 7.10 -53.78
CA GLY A 455 -7.23 6.83 -52.89
C GLY A 455 -7.60 6.54 -51.44
N LEU A 456 -8.88 6.66 -51.06
CA LEU A 456 -9.40 6.25 -49.75
C LEU A 456 -10.26 4.98 -49.83
N SER A 457 -10.30 4.22 -48.75
CA SER A 457 -11.08 3.00 -48.62
C SER A 457 -11.58 2.81 -47.18
N ILE A 458 -12.76 2.20 -47.03
CA ILE A 458 -13.28 1.82 -45.71
C ILE A 458 -12.45 0.65 -45.20
N ALA A 459 -11.77 0.83 -44.08
CA ALA A 459 -10.91 -0.16 -43.44
C ALA A 459 -11.62 -0.94 -42.32
N GLY A 460 -12.70 -0.41 -41.76
CA GLY A 460 -13.50 -1.11 -40.75
C GLY A 460 -14.70 -0.30 -40.27
N MET A 461 -15.70 -0.99 -39.73
CA MET A 461 -16.90 -0.39 -39.16
C MET A 461 -16.96 -0.77 -37.67
N SER A 462 -16.73 0.20 -36.78
CA SER A 462 -16.63 -0.04 -35.34
C SER A 462 -17.96 0.15 -34.62
N SER A 463 -18.87 0.94 -35.18
CA SER A 463 -20.25 1.11 -34.72
C SER A 463 -21.13 1.64 -35.87
N PRO A 464 -22.47 1.68 -35.72
CA PRO A 464 -23.36 2.29 -36.71
C PRO A 464 -23.03 3.76 -37.05
N LEU A 465 -22.28 4.44 -36.18
CA LEU A 465 -21.92 5.85 -36.30
C LEU A 465 -20.41 6.08 -36.38
N ARG A 466 -19.57 5.03 -36.47
CA ARG A 466 -18.11 5.18 -36.50
C ARG A 466 -17.48 4.23 -37.51
N THR A 467 -16.78 4.83 -38.47
CA THR A 467 -16.11 4.12 -39.56
C THR A 467 -14.63 4.48 -39.59
N LEU A 468 -13.78 3.48 -39.78
CA LEU A 468 -12.35 3.63 -39.99
C LEU A 468 -12.08 3.73 -41.50
N VAL A 469 -11.42 4.79 -41.92
CA VAL A 469 -11.03 5.03 -43.32
C VAL A 469 -9.51 4.98 -43.40
N ALA A 470 -8.98 4.35 -44.45
CA ALA A 470 -7.55 4.25 -44.72
C ALA A 470 -7.24 4.66 -46.16
N GLY A 471 -6.06 5.19 -46.40
CA GLY A 471 -5.63 5.56 -47.74
C GLY A 471 -4.35 6.39 -47.75
N ASP A 472 -4.16 7.12 -48.84
CA ASP A 472 -3.04 8.06 -48.99
C ASP A 472 -3.08 9.15 -47.88
N PRO A 473 -1.94 9.52 -47.27
CA PRO A 473 -1.90 10.51 -46.20
C PRO A 473 -2.50 11.87 -46.57
N ASP A 474 -2.19 12.39 -47.76
CA ASP A 474 -2.69 13.69 -48.20
C ASP A 474 -4.20 13.64 -48.46
N ALA A 475 -4.69 12.50 -48.97
CA ALA A 475 -6.11 12.26 -49.17
C ALA A 475 -6.88 12.15 -47.84
N ILE A 476 -6.29 11.50 -46.81
CA ILE A 476 -6.87 11.42 -45.47
C ILE A 476 -6.94 12.81 -44.85
N ASP A 477 -5.86 13.59 -44.90
CA ASP A 477 -5.83 14.95 -44.34
C ASP A 477 -6.82 15.89 -45.03
N ALA A 478 -6.97 15.76 -46.37
CA ALA A 478 -7.95 16.52 -47.11
C ALA A 478 -9.39 16.15 -46.73
N ALA A 479 -9.68 14.85 -46.62
CA ALA A 479 -11.01 14.36 -46.22
C ALA A 479 -11.35 14.74 -44.76
N ALA A 480 -10.37 14.65 -43.85
CA ALA A 480 -10.52 15.04 -42.45
C ALA A 480 -10.91 16.51 -42.32
N ARG A 481 -10.19 17.42 -42.99
CA ARG A 481 -10.53 18.85 -43.01
C ARG A 481 -11.94 19.13 -43.54
N ASP A 482 -12.36 18.42 -44.58
CA ASP A 482 -13.69 18.56 -45.17
C ASP A 482 -14.81 18.00 -44.26
N TRP A 483 -14.56 16.90 -43.55
CA TRP A 483 -15.47 16.39 -42.52
C TRP A 483 -15.58 17.35 -41.34
N GLU A 484 -14.47 17.88 -40.84
CA GLU A 484 -14.44 18.85 -39.73
C GLU A 484 -15.19 20.14 -40.09
N GLN A 485 -15.03 20.66 -41.32
CA GLN A 485 -15.78 21.82 -41.81
C GLN A 485 -17.29 21.59 -41.84
N ARG A 486 -17.73 20.33 -42.00
CA ARG A 486 -19.12 19.91 -41.96
C ARG A 486 -19.60 19.53 -40.55
N GLY A 487 -18.77 19.75 -39.52
CA GLY A 487 -19.10 19.47 -38.13
C GLY A 487 -19.00 17.98 -37.74
N VAL A 488 -18.33 17.17 -38.56
CA VAL A 488 -18.10 15.74 -38.30
C VAL A 488 -16.73 15.57 -37.65
N ARG A 489 -16.66 14.83 -36.53
CA ARG A 489 -15.40 14.52 -35.85
C ARG A 489 -14.63 13.41 -36.58
N CYS A 490 -13.32 13.60 -36.72
CA CYS A 490 -12.39 12.72 -37.43
C CYS A 490 -11.16 12.37 -36.57
#